data_AF-A0A6N9A055-F1
#
_entry.id   AF-A0A6N9A055-F1
#
_cell.length_a   1.000
_cell.length_b   1.000
_cell.length_c   1.000
_cell.angle_alpha   90.00
_cell.angle_beta   90.00
_cell.angle_gamma   90.00
#
_symmetry.space_group_name_H-M   'P 1'
#
loop_
_entity.id
_entity.type
_entity.pdbx_description
1 polymer ?
#
loop_
_entity_poly.entity_id
_entity_poly.type
_entity_poly.pdbx_seq_one_letter_code
_entity_poly.pdbx_strand_id
1 'polypeptide(L)'
;MRARCGRCGTGFEVMAPGRYACPGCGVTNEVRGSSEGPPPPGPGGSQFTVPPPPPPDIPSQRARCQDEECGFSFIVGDVQTAPCPMCGIDVPVGTGP
;
A
#
# COMPACT_ATOMS: atom_id res chain seq x y z
N MET A 1 19.65 2.99 -5.61
CA MET A 1 18.21 2.74 -5.94
C MET A 1 17.66 1.76 -4.91
N ARG A 2 16.37 1.84 -4.55
CA ARG A 2 15.81 1.01 -3.45
C ARG A 2 14.83 -0.02 -3.99
N ALA A 3 15.10 -1.29 -3.70
CA ALA A 3 14.25 -2.41 -4.06
C ALA A 3 13.49 -2.93 -2.84
N ARG A 4 12.33 -3.55 -3.06
CA ARG A 4 11.60 -4.29 -2.02
C ARG A 4 11.47 -5.74 -2.42
N CYS A 5 11.65 -6.62 -1.46
CA CYS A 5 11.41 -8.03 -1.70
C CYS A 5 9.92 -8.28 -1.95
N GLY A 6 9.58 -8.92 -3.07
CA GLY A 6 8.19 -9.25 -3.41
C GLY A 6 7.56 -10.30 -2.49
N ARG A 7 8.37 -11.00 -1.68
CA ARG A 7 7.90 -12.02 -0.75
C ARG A 7 7.69 -11.50 0.67
N CYS A 8 8.74 -10.94 1.28
CA CYS A 8 8.68 -10.50 2.67
C CYS A 8 8.60 -8.97 2.83
N GLY A 9 8.62 -8.22 1.73
CA GLY A 9 8.49 -6.76 1.74
C GLY A 9 9.72 -6.00 2.23
N THR A 10 10.78 -6.69 2.68
CA THR A 10 12.00 -6.05 3.17
C THR A 10 12.59 -5.14 2.09
N GLY A 11 12.76 -3.86 2.44
CA GLY A 11 13.36 -2.87 1.56
C GLY A 11 14.88 -2.84 1.73
N PHE A 12 15.62 -2.91 0.64
CA PHE A 12 17.07 -2.88 0.64
C PHE A 12 17.60 -2.02 -0.52
N GLU A 13 18.76 -1.41 -0.33
CA GLU A 13 19.41 -0.62 -1.36
C GLU A 13 20.19 -1.54 -2.31
N VAL A 14 20.11 -1.25 -3.60
CA VAL A 14 20.89 -1.92 -4.63
C VAL A 14 21.62 -0.87 -5.47
N MET A 15 22.79 -1.25 -5.96
CA MET A 15 23.66 -0.35 -6.72
C MET A 15 23.30 -0.30 -8.20
N ALA A 16 22.76 -1.40 -8.75
CA ALA A 16 22.42 -1.51 -10.16
C ALA A 16 21.15 -2.37 -10.34
N PRO A 17 20.56 -2.35 -11.54
CA PRO A 17 19.56 -3.32 -11.95
C PRO A 17 20.14 -4.73 -11.98
N GLY A 18 19.39 -5.72 -11.55
CA GLY A 18 19.85 -7.10 -11.52
C GLY A 18 19.09 -7.97 -10.53
N ARG A 19 19.57 -9.19 -10.33
CA ARG A 19 18.98 -10.14 -9.39
C ARG A 19 19.71 -10.07 -8.06
N TYR A 20 18.97 -9.85 -6.98
CA TYR A 20 19.51 -9.67 -5.64
C TYR A 20 18.78 -10.55 -4.63
N ALA A 21 19.52 -11.23 -3.76
CA ALA A 21 18.94 -11.97 -2.65
C ALA A 21 18.45 -11.00 -1.56
N CYS A 22 17.23 -11.23 -1.06
CA CYS A 22 16.68 -10.43 0.02
C CYS A 22 17.43 -10.72 1.32
N PRO A 23 17.97 -9.70 2.03
CA PRO A 23 18.66 -9.92 3.29
C PRO A 23 17.74 -10.46 4.40
N GLY A 24 16.43 -10.23 4.30
CA GLY A 24 15.46 -10.69 5.30
C GLY A 24 14.99 -12.14 5.15
N CYS A 25 15.00 -12.72 3.94
CA CYS A 25 14.46 -14.07 3.72
C CYS A 25 15.22 -14.92 2.71
N GLY A 26 16.33 -14.41 2.15
CA GLY A 26 17.17 -15.08 1.16
C GLY A 26 16.59 -15.18 -0.25
N VAL A 27 15.30 -14.87 -0.45
CA VAL A 27 14.66 -14.99 -1.77
C VAL A 27 15.26 -14.02 -2.78
N THR A 28 15.55 -14.52 -3.99
CA THR A 28 16.05 -13.72 -5.10
C THR A 28 14.95 -12.85 -5.70
N ASN A 29 15.22 -11.54 -5.81
CA ASN A 29 14.34 -10.56 -6.42
C ASN A 29 15.03 -9.97 -7.64
N GLU A 30 14.27 -9.76 -8.72
CA GLU A 30 14.75 -9.10 -9.93
C GLU A 30 14.40 -7.62 -9.87
N VAL A 31 15.43 -6.78 -9.76
CA VAL A 31 15.31 -5.34 -9.70
C VAL A 31 15.58 -4.80 -11.08
N ARG A 32 14.54 -4.34 -11.77
CA ARG A 32 14.71 -3.66 -13.05
C ARG A 32 15.10 -2.21 -12.80
N GLY A 33 16.09 -1.74 -13.55
CA GLY A 33 16.45 -0.34 -13.56
C GLY A 33 15.37 0.43 -14.28
N SER A 34 14.84 1.44 -13.62
CA SER A 34 14.32 2.59 -14.35
C SER A 34 15.53 3.22 -15.03
N SER A 35 15.83 2.80 -16.24
CA SER A 35 16.71 3.58 -17.11
C SER A 35 15.98 4.90 -17.35
N GLU A 36 16.40 5.94 -16.63
CA GLU A 36 16.46 7.27 -17.22
C GLU A 36 17.42 7.20 -18.42
N GLY A 37 16.96 6.56 -19.51
CA GLY A 37 17.52 6.82 -20.82
C GLY A 37 17.00 8.20 -21.24
N PRO A 38 17.82 9.04 -21.91
CA PRO A 38 17.31 10.27 -22.48
C PRO A 38 16.09 9.93 -23.36
N PRO A 39 15.07 10.81 -23.41
CA PRO A 39 13.89 10.54 -24.23
C PRO A 39 14.36 10.22 -25.65
N PRO A 40 13.79 9.20 -26.32
CA PRO A 40 14.05 9.06 -27.74
C PRO A 40 13.66 10.39 -28.40
N PRO A 41 14.55 11.05 -29.17
CA PRO A 41 14.13 12.22 -29.92
C PRO A 41 13.01 11.75 -30.85
N GLY A 42 11.86 12.42 -30.77
CA GLY A 42 10.63 11.96 -31.41
C GLY A 42 10.76 11.81 -32.92
N PRO A 43 9.66 11.41 -33.55
CA PRO A 43 9.15 12.28 -34.60
C PRO A 43 7.73 12.70 -34.24
N GLY A 44 7.58 14.02 -34.07
CA GLY A 44 6.36 14.80 -34.26
C GLY A 44 5.03 14.14 -33.88
N GLY A 45 4.41 14.63 -32.81
CA GLY A 45 2.99 14.43 -32.62
C GLY A 45 2.58 14.76 -31.20
N SER A 46 2.07 15.96 -31.00
CA SER A 46 1.41 16.43 -29.79
C SER A 46 0.46 15.38 -29.22
N GLN A 47 0.82 14.78 -28.08
CA GLN A 47 -0.09 13.91 -27.33
C GLN A 47 -0.47 14.63 -26.06
N PHE A 48 -1.70 15.16 -26.05
CA PHE A 48 -2.36 15.56 -24.81
C PHE A 48 -2.44 14.33 -23.91
N THR A 49 -1.50 14.19 -22.96
CA THR A 49 -1.65 13.26 -21.84
C THR A 49 -2.75 13.81 -20.96
N VAL A 50 -3.94 13.20 -21.07
CA VAL A 50 -4.98 13.37 -20.07
C VAL A 50 -4.42 12.79 -18.76
N PRO A 51 -4.38 13.55 -17.65
CA PRO A 51 -3.92 13.02 -16.38
C PRO A 51 -4.80 11.82 -15.98
N PRO A 52 -4.22 10.77 -15.37
CA PRO A 52 -5.02 9.66 -14.87
C PRO A 52 -6.06 10.18 -13.88
N PRO A 53 -7.30 9.63 -13.87
CA PRO A 53 -8.31 10.05 -12.92
C PRO A 53 -7.80 9.87 -11.48
N PRO A 54 -8.19 10.76 -10.54
CA PRO A 54 -7.83 10.60 -9.14
C PRO A 54 -8.32 9.24 -8.61
N PRO A 55 -7.57 8.58 -7.73
CA PRO A 55 -8.03 7.33 -7.12
C PRO A 55 -9.36 7.56 -6.40
N PRO A 56 -10.29 6.58 -6.45
CA PRO A 56 -11.58 6.71 -5.78
C PRO A 56 -11.37 6.91 -4.27
N ASP A 57 -12.04 7.91 -3.71
CA ASP A 57 -12.10 8.14 -2.26
C ASP A 57 -12.92 7.00 -1.66
N ILE A 58 -12.26 5.96 -1.16
CA ILE A 58 -12.94 4.86 -0.47
C ILE A 58 -13.27 5.36 0.94
N PRO A 59 -14.55 5.59 1.29
CA PRO A 59 -14.92 6.04 2.62
C PRO A 59 -14.52 4.94 3.63
N SER A 60 -13.42 5.20 4.33
CA SER A 60 -12.95 4.32 5.39
C SER A 60 -13.85 4.52 6.60
N GLN A 61 -14.77 3.58 6.83
CA GLN A 61 -15.65 3.60 8.01
C GLN A 61 -14.79 3.47 9.27
N ARG A 62 -15.01 4.35 10.25
CA ARG A 62 -14.30 4.30 11.54
C ARG A 62 -15.24 3.76 12.61
N ALA A 63 -14.78 2.71 13.27
CA ALA A 63 -15.37 2.14 14.46
C ALA A 63 -14.75 2.77 15.69
N ARG A 64 -15.54 2.94 16.76
CA ARG A 64 -15.01 3.23 18.09
C ARG A 64 -15.41 2.13 19.04
N CYS A 65 -14.45 1.62 19.80
CA CYS A 65 -14.72 0.65 20.85
C CYS A 65 -15.66 1.25 21.89
N GLN A 66 -16.71 0.50 22.24
CA GLN A 66 -17.78 0.93 23.15
C GLN A 66 -17.39 0.80 24.62
N ASP A 67 -16.29 0.08 24.89
CA ASP A 67 -15.70 0.01 26.20
C ASP A 67 -15.14 1.38 26.61
N GLU A 68 -15.65 1.94 27.71
CA GLU A 68 -15.34 3.30 28.14
C GLU A 68 -13.88 3.47 28.60
N GLU A 69 -13.27 2.39 29.09
CA GLU A 69 -11.86 2.37 29.50
C GLU A 69 -10.94 2.27 28.27
N CYS A 70 -11.38 1.61 27.21
CA CYS A 70 -10.62 1.48 25.96
C CYS A 70 -10.78 2.70 25.03
N GLY A 71 -12.02 3.04 24.66
CA GLY A 71 -12.38 4.18 23.80
C GLY A 71 -11.70 4.27 22.43
N PHE A 72 -10.97 3.22 22.01
CA PHE A 72 -10.07 3.23 20.86
C PHE A 72 -10.85 3.31 19.55
N SER A 73 -10.42 4.18 18.64
CA SER A 73 -11.05 4.35 17.32
C SER A 73 -10.17 3.77 16.21
N PHE A 74 -10.74 2.93 15.36
CA PHE A 74 -10.03 2.21 14.32
C PHE A 74 -10.80 2.17 13.01
N ILE A 75 -10.08 2.03 11.90
CA ILE A 75 -10.67 1.92 10.57
C ILE A 75 -11.10 0.48 10.37
N VAL A 76 -12.32 0.29 9.91
CA VAL A 76 -12.89 -1.00 9.54
C VAL A 76 -13.27 -1.00 8.08
N GLY A 77 -13.16 -2.18 7.47
CA GLY A 77 -13.74 -2.43 6.16
C GLY A 77 -15.24 -2.64 6.24
N ASP A 78 -15.82 -3.14 5.16
CA ASP A 78 -17.24 -3.50 5.09
C ASP A 78 -17.50 -4.80 5.87
N VAL A 79 -17.66 -4.68 7.18
CA VAL A 79 -17.93 -5.80 8.10
C VAL A 79 -18.98 -5.37 9.12
N GLN A 80 -19.78 -6.31 9.61
CA GLN A 80 -20.85 -6.05 10.58
C GLN A 80 -20.33 -5.90 12.02
N THR A 81 -19.26 -6.64 12.33
CA THR A 81 -18.61 -6.64 13.65
C THR A 81 -17.11 -6.78 13.45
N ALA A 82 -16.33 -6.03 14.22
CA ALA A 82 -14.88 -6.10 14.20
C ALA A 82 -14.33 -6.13 15.64
N PRO A 83 -13.39 -7.04 15.95
CA PRO A 83 -12.79 -7.09 17.27
C PRO A 83 -11.89 -5.86 17.48
N CYS A 84 -12.04 -5.21 18.63
CA CYS A 84 -11.19 -4.09 19.01
C CYS A 84 -9.73 -4.58 19.13
N PRO A 85 -8.75 -3.97 18.46
CA PRO A 85 -7.36 -4.41 18.50
C PRO A 85 -6.70 -4.19 19.87
N MET A 86 -7.32 -3.41 20.76
CA MET A 86 -6.78 -3.09 22.08
C MET A 86 -7.29 -4.03 23.18
N CYS A 87 -8.58 -4.32 23.20
CA CYS A 87 -9.20 -5.13 24.26
C CYS A 87 -9.82 -6.44 23.76
N GLY A 88 -9.92 -6.64 22.44
CA GLY A 88 -10.50 -7.85 21.85
C GLY A 88 -12.03 -7.92 21.87
N ILE A 89 -12.71 -6.93 22.46
CA ILE A 89 -14.17 -6.86 22.49
C ILE A 89 -14.70 -6.65 21.07
N ASP A 90 -15.72 -7.42 20.70
CA ASP A 90 -16.42 -7.27 19.43
C ASP A 90 -17.18 -5.94 19.37
N VAL A 91 -16.76 -5.07 18.46
CA VAL A 91 -17.39 -3.77 18.21
C VAL A 91 -18.31 -3.92 17.01
N PRO A 92 -19.64 -3.76 17.16
CA PRO A 92 -20.54 -3.73 16.02
C PRO A 92 -20.22 -2.47 15.20
N VAL A 93 -19.97 -2.69 13.92
CA VAL A 93 -19.60 -1.68 12.93
C VAL A 93 -20.67 -1.53 11.85
N GLY A 94 -21.82 -2.16 12.09
CA GLY A 94 -23.05 -1.94 11.35
C GLY A 94 -23.42 -0.46 11.32
N THR A 95 -23.38 0.08 10.12
CA THR A 95 -24.07 1.29 9.71
C THR A 95 -25.54 1.15 10.09
N GLY A 96 -26.10 2.15 10.74
CA GLY A 96 -27.54 2.34 10.74
C GLY A 96 -27.86 3.83 10.69
N PRO A 97 -29.03 4.23 10.18
CA PRO A 97 -29.89 3.60 9.16
C PRO A 97 -29.43 3.87 7.71
#